data_AF-A0A0P8YT75-F1
#
_entry.id   AF-A0A0P8YT75-F1
#
_cell.length_a   1.000
_cell.length_b   1.000
_cell.length_c   1.000
_cell.angle_alpha   90.00
_cell.angle_beta   90.00
_cell.angle_gamma   90.00
#
_symmetry.space_group_name_H-M   'P 1'
#
loop_
_entity.id
_entity.type
_entity.pdbx_description
1 polymer ?
#
loop_
_entity_poly.entity_id
_entity_poly.type
_entity_poly.pdbx_seq_one_letter_code
_entity_poly.pdbx_strand_id
1 'polypeptide(L)'
;MVQGLRNDGYRIVCFFDANIYFTLLKNGAFQKTRQRFSVRILQAVFGLEASEIYVVPRAIQADRFIVESLSQLPVSFAVTNDRFRDYGAQYGFLRADADWRKGVEIKDGSVILKHYSLKASLR
;
A
#
# COMPACT_ATOMS: atom_id res chain seq x y z
N MET A 1 -0.16 -1.34 -11.61
CA MET A 1 -0.08 -0.21 -10.65
C MET A 1 1.32 -0.02 -10.11
N VAL A 2 1.85 -0.91 -9.26
CA VAL A 2 3.17 -0.76 -8.61
C VAL A 2 4.29 -0.51 -9.63
N GLN A 3 4.36 -1.31 -10.70
CA GLN A 3 5.36 -1.10 -11.75
C GLN A 3 5.26 0.28 -12.42
N GLY A 4 4.05 0.79 -12.60
CA GLY A 4 3.86 2.12 -13.17
C GLY A 4 4.37 3.22 -12.24
N LEU A 5 4.14 3.09 -10.92
CA LEU A 5 4.69 4.04 -9.94
C LEU A 5 6.22 4.00 -9.93
N ARG A 6 6.83 2.82 -10.04
CA ARG A 6 8.28 2.70 -10.20
C ARG A 6 8.77 3.39 -11.47
N ASN A 7 8.10 3.17 -12.61
CA ASN A 7 8.45 3.81 -13.87
C ASN A 7 8.32 5.34 -13.81
N ASP A 8 7.40 5.85 -13.00
CA ASP A 8 7.24 7.29 -12.76
C ASP A 8 8.33 7.88 -11.85
N GLY A 9 9.20 7.04 -11.29
CA GLY A 9 10.35 7.42 -10.45
C GLY A 9 10.11 7.27 -8.93
N TYR A 10 8.99 6.68 -8.51
CA TYR A 10 8.69 6.52 -7.09
C TYR A 10 9.38 5.31 -6.49
N ARG A 11 9.91 5.49 -5.28
CA ARG A 11 10.25 4.40 -4.38
C ARG A 11 8.98 3.91 -3.68
N ILE A 12 8.78 2.60 -3.67
CA ILE A 12 7.60 1.97 -3.06
C ILE A 12 7.95 1.47 -1.67
N VAL A 13 7.03 1.71 -0.73
CA VAL A 13 7.06 1.11 0.61
C VAL A 13 5.65 0.66 0.94
N CYS A 14 5.49 -0.60 1.33
CA CYS A 14 4.21 -1.21 1.62
C CYS A 14 4.24 -1.83 3.01
N PHE A 15 3.36 -1.34 3.89
CA PHE A 15 3.18 -1.85 5.24
C PHE A 15 2.00 -2.81 5.27
N PHE A 16 2.20 -3.98 5.90
CA PHE A 16 1.17 -4.99 6.08
C PHE A 16 0.98 -5.29 7.56
N ASP A 17 -0.26 -5.40 7.99
CA ASP A 17 -0.59 -5.93 9.32
C ASP A 17 -0.08 -7.36 9.48
N ALA A 18 0.23 -7.75 10.72
CA ALA A 18 0.69 -9.10 11.06
C ALA A 18 -0.30 -10.21 10.65
N ASN A 19 -1.58 -9.87 10.43
CA ASN A 19 -2.63 -10.81 10.03
C ASN A 19 -2.79 -10.96 8.50
N ILE A 20 -1.96 -10.30 7.68
CA ILE A 20 -2.07 -10.30 6.21
C ILE A 20 -2.16 -11.71 5.62
N TYR A 21 -1.45 -12.67 6.20
CA TYR A 21 -1.52 -14.08 5.77
C TYR A 21 -2.95 -14.63 5.82
N PHE A 22 -3.66 -14.41 6.92
CA PHE A 22 -5.04 -14.90 7.09
C PHE A 22 -5.98 -14.19 6.11
N THR A 23 -5.77 -12.89 5.88
CA THR A 23 -6.52 -12.11 4.90
C THR A 23 -6.34 -12.68 3.49
N LEU A 24 -5.10 -12.98 3.08
CA LEU A 24 -4.81 -13.57 1.77
C LEU A 24 -5.42 -14.97 1.61
N LEU A 25 -5.34 -15.79 2.67
CA LEU A 25 -5.94 -17.11 2.68
C LEU A 25 -7.47 -17.04 2.51
N LYS A 26 -8.14 -16.15 3.25
CA LYS A 26 -9.59 -15.95 3.16
C LYS A 26 -10.02 -15.50 1.76
N ASN A 27 -9.19 -14.72 1.07
CA ASN A 27 -9.47 -14.24 -0.28
C ASN A 27 -9.02 -15.21 -1.40
N GLY A 28 -8.67 -16.45 -1.04
CA GLY A 28 -8.35 -17.48 -2.04
C GLY A 28 -7.00 -17.28 -2.75
N ALA A 29 -6.12 -16.42 -2.22
CA ALA A 29 -4.78 -16.23 -2.79
C ALA A 29 -3.93 -17.51 -2.74
N PHE A 30 -4.31 -18.47 -1.89
CA PHE A 30 -3.70 -19.79 -1.80
C PHE A 30 -4.69 -20.87 -2.25
N GLN A 31 -4.68 -21.20 -3.53
CA GLN A 31 -5.34 -22.41 -3.99
C GLN A 31 -4.35 -23.59 -3.83
N LYS A 32 -4.68 -24.51 -2.91
CA LYS A 32 -4.23 -25.91 -2.84
C LYS A 32 -3.00 -26.35 -2.03
N THR A 33 -2.30 -25.53 -1.25
CA THR A 33 -1.30 -26.10 -0.30
C THR A 33 -1.18 -25.28 0.98
N ARG A 34 -0.94 -25.96 2.11
CA ARG A 34 -0.50 -25.36 3.39
C ARG A 34 0.89 -24.72 3.21
N GLN A 35 1.00 -23.67 2.40
CA GLN A 35 2.24 -22.92 2.29
C GLN A 35 2.46 -22.13 3.56
N ARG A 36 3.65 -22.27 4.15
CA ARG A 36 4.09 -21.39 5.25
C ARG A 36 4.16 -19.97 4.69
N PHE A 37 3.61 -19.01 5.44
CA PHE A 37 3.71 -17.60 5.07
C PHE A 37 5.17 -17.23 4.79
N SER A 38 5.40 -16.58 3.66
CA SER A 38 6.71 -16.08 3.25
C SER A 38 6.53 -14.77 2.51
N VAL A 39 7.55 -13.92 2.58
CA VAL A 39 7.59 -12.63 1.86
C VAL A 39 7.37 -12.83 0.35
N ARG A 40 7.83 -13.96 -0.21
CA ARG A 40 7.67 -14.30 -1.64
C ARG A 40 6.22 -14.30 -2.11
N ILE A 41 5.28 -14.64 -1.23
CA ILE A 41 3.85 -14.59 -1.54
C ILE A 41 3.42 -13.15 -1.78
N LEU A 42 3.82 -12.24 -0.89
CA LEU A 42 3.48 -10.83 -1.01
C LEU A 42 4.09 -10.22 -2.27
N GLN A 43 5.32 -10.62 -2.61
CA GLN A 43 5.96 -10.24 -3.87
C GLN A 43 5.13 -10.71 -5.07
N ALA A 44 4.70 -11.98 -5.09
CA ALA A 44 3.94 -12.54 -6.20
C ALA A 44 2.53 -11.92 -6.33
N VAL A 45 1.83 -11.70 -5.21
CA VAL A 45 0.46 -11.17 -5.22
C VAL A 45 0.43 -9.68 -5.56
N PHE A 46 1.36 -8.89 -5.01
CA PHE A 46 1.35 -7.44 -5.13
C PHE A 46 2.36 -6.88 -6.13
N GLY A 47 3.24 -7.71 -6.69
CA GLY A 47 4.32 -7.27 -7.59
C GLY A 47 5.40 -6.45 -6.89
N LEU A 48 5.57 -6.66 -5.58
CA LEU A 48 6.53 -5.94 -4.73
C LEU A 48 7.90 -6.60 -4.71
N GLU A 49 8.94 -5.82 -4.47
CA GLU A 49 10.27 -6.30 -4.13
C GLU A 49 10.38 -6.56 -2.63
N ALA A 50 11.29 -7.44 -2.22
CA ALA A 50 11.46 -7.78 -0.80
C ALA A 50 11.83 -6.57 0.06
N SER A 51 12.58 -5.61 -0.50
CA SER A 51 12.98 -4.34 0.12
C SER A 51 11.83 -3.34 0.31
N GLU A 52 10.69 -3.57 -0.35
CA GLU A 52 9.52 -2.70 -0.30
C GLU A 52 8.47 -3.20 0.70
N ILE A 53 8.66 -4.39 1.29
CA ILE A 53 7.67 -5.07 2.12
C ILE A 53 8.05 -4.96 3.60
N TYR A 54 7.15 -4.38 4.38
CA TYR A 54 7.28 -4.28 5.83
C TYR A 54 6.07 -4.91 6.49
N VAL A 55 6.26 -6.05 7.15
CA VAL A 55 5.22 -6.69 7.97
C VAL A 55 5.39 -6.21 9.41
N VAL A 56 4.38 -5.51 9.93
CA VAL A 56 4.48 -4.91 11.27
C VAL A 56 4.33 -5.97 12.37
N PRO A 57 4.89 -5.73 13.58
CA PRO A 57 4.71 -6.64 14.70
C PRO A 57 3.24 -6.84 15.08
N ARG A 58 2.94 -7.99 15.69
CA ARG A 58 1.59 -8.29 16.20
C ARG A 58 1.14 -7.21 17.19
N ALA A 59 -0.17 -6.90 17.16
CA ALA A 59 -0.82 -5.88 17.97
C ALA A 59 -0.47 -4.42 17.61
N ILE A 60 0.31 -4.20 16.55
CA ILE A 60 0.54 -2.86 15.98
C ILE A 60 -0.17 -2.79 14.64
N GLN A 61 -0.81 -1.64 14.37
CA GLN A 61 -1.49 -1.36 13.10
C GLN A 61 -0.51 -0.78 12.08
N ALA A 62 -0.58 -1.27 10.84
CA ALA A 62 0.22 -0.74 9.73
C ALA A 62 -0.01 0.76 9.48
N ASP A 63 -1.24 1.23 9.69
CA ASP A 63 -1.67 2.63 9.50
C ASP A 63 -0.76 3.63 10.21
N ARG A 64 -0.32 3.30 11.43
CA ARG A 64 0.59 4.16 12.19
C ARG A 64 1.87 4.45 11.42
N PHE A 65 2.50 3.42 10.86
CA PHE A 65 3.75 3.58 10.12
C PHE A 65 3.56 4.31 8.80
N ILE A 66 2.40 4.12 8.15
CA ILE A 66 2.05 4.85 6.93
C ILE A 66 1.96 6.35 7.24
N VAL A 67 1.16 6.74 8.23
CA VAL A 67 0.95 8.15 8.60
C VAL A 67 2.24 8.79 9.10
N GLU A 68 3.01 8.08 9.93
CA GLU A 68 4.28 8.57 10.44
C GLU A 68 5.29 8.79 9.31
N SER A 69 5.38 7.87 8.35
CA SER A 69 6.24 8.03 7.17
C SER A 69 5.84 9.24 6.32
N LEU A 70 4.54 9.42 6.06
CA LEU A 70 4.02 10.58 5.32
C LEU A 70 4.36 11.90 6.02
N SER A 71 4.31 11.93 7.35
CA SER A 71 4.61 13.13 8.13
C SER A 71 6.09 13.57 8.04
N GLN A 72 6.98 12.63 7.72
CA GLN A 72 8.43 12.86 7.68
C GLN A 72 8.97 13.02 6.26
N LEU A 73 8.22 12.61 5.23
CA LEU A 73 8.68 12.56 3.85
C LEU A 73 8.07 13.69 3.01
N PRO A 74 8.88 14.67 2.54
CA PRO A 74 8.37 15.91 1.96
C PRO A 74 7.65 15.75 0.61
N VAL A 75 7.97 14.71 -0.15
CA VAL A 75 7.32 14.41 -1.45
C VAL A 75 6.88 12.95 -1.42
N SER A 76 5.73 12.70 -0.80
CA SER A 76 5.18 11.36 -0.65
C SER A 76 3.65 11.36 -0.65
N PHE A 77 3.06 10.23 -0.99
CA PHE A 77 1.63 9.99 -0.85
C PHE A 77 1.37 8.52 -0.52
N ALA A 78 0.24 8.25 0.13
CA ALA A 78 -0.25 6.91 0.38
C ALA A 78 -1.24 6.49 -0.70
N VAL A 79 -1.09 5.26 -1.18
CA VAL A 79 -2.10 4.58 -2.00
C VAL A 79 -3.06 3.85 -1.06
N THR A 80 -4.18 4.49 -0.72
CA THR A 80 -5.14 3.94 0.25
C THR A 80 -6.54 4.55 0.07
N ASN A 81 -7.56 3.76 0.40
CA ASN A 81 -8.94 4.24 0.50
C ASN A 81 -9.32 4.71 1.90
N ASP A 82 -8.50 4.41 2.92
CA ASP A 82 -8.70 4.92 4.27
C ASP A 82 -8.42 6.43 4.34
N ARG A 83 -9.05 7.12 5.29
CA ARG A 83 -8.79 8.53 5.60
C ARG A 83 -7.97 8.71 6.89
N PHE A 84 -7.63 7.63 7.59
CA PHE A 84 -6.86 7.64 8.84
C PHE A 84 -7.41 8.63 9.87
N ARG A 85 -8.74 8.67 10.04
CA ARG A 85 -9.43 9.71 10.82
C ARG A 85 -8.95 9.77 12.26
N ASP A 86 -8.61 8.63 12.84
CA ASP A 86 -8.13 8.49 14.22
C ASP A 86 -6.79 9.21 14.45
N TYR A 87 -5.99 9.36 13.39
CA TYR A 87 -4.69 10.04 13.44
C TYR A 87 -4.80 11.54 13.17
N GLY A 88 -5.96 12.04 12.72
CA GLY A 88 -6.11 13.43 12.29
C GLY A 88 -5.98 14.48 13.40
N ALA A 89 -6.08 14.09 14.67
CA ALA A 89 -5.79 14.99 15.80
C ALA A 89 -4.29 15.23 15.99
N GLN A 90 -3.46 14.24 15.64
CA GLN A 90 -2.00 14.29 15.77
C GLN A 90 -1.34 14.81 14.50
N TYR A 91 -1.90 14.53 13.33
CA TYR A 91 -1.31 14.84 12.03
C TYR A 91 -2.21 15.75 11.21
N GLY A 92 -1.98 17.06 11.31
CA GLY A 92 -2.84 18.09 10.68
C GLY A 92 -2.96 17.97 9.17
N PHE A 93 -1.92 17.47 8.48
CA PHE A 93 -1.92 17.31 7.02
C PHE A 93 -3.03 16.36 6.53
N LEU A 94 -3.45 15.39 7.35
CA LEU A 94 -4.53 14.45 7.00
C LEU A 94 -5.88 15.15 6.78
N ARG A 95 -6.05 16.37 7.32
CA ARG A 95 -7.28 17.17 7.22
C ARG A 95 -7.14 18.38 6.29
N ALA A 96 -5.91 18.80 6.00
CA ALA A 96 -5.63 20.04 5.28
C ALA A 96 -5.90 19.91 3.77
N ASP A 97 -5.50 18.79 3.18
CA ASP A 97 -5.71 18.49 1.76
C ASP A 97 -5.86 16.98 1.52
N ALA A 98 -6.14 16.61 0.26
CA ALA A 98 -6.23 15.23 -0.18
C ALA A 98 -4.98 14.78 -0.96
N ASP A 99 -3.95 15.61 -1.07
CA ASP A 99 -2.81 15.34 -1.94
C ASP A 99 -1.92 14.22 -1.42
N TRP A 100 -1.85 14.07 -0.10
CA TRP A 100 -1.18 12.96 0.56
C TRP A 100 -1.80 11.59 0.22
N ARG A 101 -3.01 11.53 -0.35
CA ARG A 101 -3.74 10.26 -0.56
C ARG A 101 -4.19 10.07 -2.00
N LYS A 102 -3.80 8.95 -2.59
CA LYS A 102 -4.33 8.47 -3.88
C LYS A 102 -5.22 7.25 -3.62
N GLY A 103 -6.53 7.42 -3.86
CA GLY A 103 -7.51 6.35 -3.69
C GLY A 103 -7.34 5.25 -4.73
N VAL A 104 -7.83 4.05 -4.44
CA VAL A 104 -7.77 2.90 -5.35
C VAL A 104 -9.19 2.50 -5.77
N GLU A 105 -9.41 2.34 -7.06
CA GLU A 105 -10.66 1.83 -7.62
C GLU A 105 -10.36 0.61 -8.50
N ILE A 106 -11.17 -0.44 -8.36
CA ILE A 106 -11.13 -1.59 -9.26
C ILE A 106 -12.27 -1.42 -10.25
N LYS A 107 -11.95 -1.26 -11.53
CA LYS A 107 -12.92 -1.11 -12.61
C LYS A 107 -12.49 -1.98 -13.79
N ASP A 108 -13.41 -2.81 -14.29
CA ASP A 108 -13.19 -3.70 -15.43
C ASP A 108 -11.92 -4.57 -15.29
N GLY A 109 -11.71 -5.12 -14.08
CA GLY A 109 -10.53 -5.94 -13.76
C GLY A 109 -9.20 -5.17 -13.64
N SER A 110 -9.24 -3.85 -13.79
CA SER A 110 -8.07 -2.97 -13.72
C SER A 110 -8.06 -2.14 -12.43
N VAL A 111 -6.86 -1.87 -11.91
CA VAL A 111 -6.66 -1.01 -10.74
C VAL A 111 -6.38 0.42 -11.20
N ILE A 112 -7.22 1.36 -10.81
CA ILE A 112 -7.15 2.78 -11.13
C ILE A 112 -6.79 3.57 -9.86
N LEU A 113 -5.85 4.51 -9.97
CA LEU A 113 -5.52 5.46 -8.91
C LEU A 113 -6.35 6.74 -9.07
N LYS A 114 -7.07 7.14 -8.03
CA LYS A 114 -7.78 8.41 -7.99
C LYS A 114 -6.79 9.54 -7.73
N HIS A 115 -6.97 10.65 -8.42
CA HIS A 115 -6.12 11.85 -8.31
C HIS A 115 -4.64 11.60 -8.67
N TYR A 116 -4.36 10.56 -9.46
CA TYR A 116 -3.04 10.29 -9.99
C TYR A 116 -3.13 9.56 -11.33
N SER A 117 -2.44 10.05 -12.35
CA SER A 117 -2.32 9.39 -13.65
C SER A 117 -0.88 8.93 -13.83
N LEU A 118 -0.71 7.63 -14.05
CA LEU A 118 0.59 7.05 -14.39
C LEU A 118 1.11 7.67 -15.69
N LYS A 119 2.40 7.98 -15.77
CA LYS A 119 2.96 8.44 -17.04
C LYS A 119 2.83 7.32 -18.06
N ALA A 120 2.48 7.68 -19.30
CA ALA A 120 2.52 6.73 -20.39
C ALA A 120 3.96 6.21 -20.49
N SER A 121 4.13 4.89 -20.42
CA SER A 121 5.43 4.28 -20.66
C SER A 121 5.86 4.69 -22.06
N LEU A 122 6.90 5.53 -22.17
CA LEU A 122 7.59 5.74 -23.44
C LEU A 122 8.10 4.36 -23.85
N ARG A 123 7.50 3.80 -24.90
CA ARG A 123 7.97 2.57 -25.54
C ARG A 123 9.17 2.90 -26.41
#